data_AF-A0AA92TY04-F1
#
_entry.id   AF-A0AA92TY04-F1
#
_cell.length_a   1.000
_cell.length_b   1.000
_cell.length_c   1.000
_cell.angle_alpha   90.00
_cell.angle_beta   90.00
_cell.angle_gamma   90.00
#
_symmetry.space_group_name_H-M   'P 1'
#
loop_
_entity.id
_entity.type
_entity.pdbx_description
1 polymer ?
#
loop_
_entity_poly.entity_id
_entity_poly.type
_entity_poly.pdbx_seq_one_letter_code
_entity_poly.pdbx_strand_id
1 'polypeptide(L)' 'MGRMMMDKTPRLWHVVGSNLNYAFIINNDTILEKTADGALDVHDAHMNPVKNYHLPAKQFDQAIKQLNRFFK' A
#
# COMPACT_ATOMS: atom_id res chain seq x y z
N MET A 1 4.18 -6.33 -7.74
CA MET A 1 5.15 -7.43 -7.87
C MET A 1 6.52 -6.97 -7.39
N GLY A 2 7.30 -7.87 -6.76
CA GLY A 2 8.68 -7.56 -6.38
C GLY A 2 9.56 -7.28 -7.60
N ARG A 3 10.52 -6.36 -7.45
CA ARG A 3 11.55 -6.04 -8.45
C ARG A 3 12.93 -6.36 -7.87
N MET A 4 13.90 -6.67 -8.73
CA MET A 4 15.28 -6.87 -8.31
C MET A 4 15.80 -5.64 -7.58
N MET A 5 16.50 -5.82 -6.46
CA MET A 5 16.98 -4.73 -5.60
C MET A 5 17.78 -3.65 -6.36
N MET A 6 18.50 -4.06 -7.40
CA MET A 6 19.33 -3.19 -8.25
C MET A 6 18.57 -2.52 -9.42
N ASP A 7 17.27 -2.81 -9.59
CA ASP A 7 16.43 -2.11 -10.57
C ASP A 7 16.28 -0.64 -10.16
N LYS A 8 16.68 0.28 -11.05
CA LYS A 8 16.61 1.73 -10.85
C LYS A 8 15.20 2.29 -10.96
N THR A 9 14.23 1.49 -11.37
CA THR A 9 12.84 1.96 -11.49
C THR A 9 12.28 2.34 -10.11
N PRO A 10 11.66 3.52 -9.97
CA PRO A 10 11.09 3.96 -8.69
C PRO A 10 10.09 2.96 -8.11
N ARG A 11 10.20 2.71 -6.80
CA ARG A 11 9.30 1.85 -6.03
C ARG A 11 8.43 2.72 -5.14
N LEU A 12 7.37 3.26 -5.73
CA LEU A 12 6.46 4.16 -5.04
C LEU A 12 5.52 3.42 -4.09
N TRP A 13 5.33 2.11 -4.29
CA TRP A 13 4.39 1.28 -3.56
C TRP A 13 5.09 0.03 -3.03
N HIS A 14 5.09 -0.12 -1.72
CA HIS A 14 5.43 -1.37 -1.06
C HIS A 14 4.18 -1.92 -0.40
N VAL A 15 4.04 -3.25 -0.43
CA VAL A 15 2.88 -3.94 0.13
C VAL A 15 3.39 -4.95 1.13
N VAL A 16 2.88 -4.87 2.34
CA VAL A 16 3.16 -5.80 3.43
C VAL A 16 1.81 -6.28 3.92
N GLY A 17 1.62 -7.57 4.16
CA GLY A 17 0.31 -8.03 4.62
C GLY A 17 0.34 -9.44 5.16
N SER A 18 -0.64 -9.72 6.01
CA SER A 18 -1.03 -11.05 6.44
C SER A 18 -2.38 -11.41 5.79
N ASN A 19 -2.99 -12.52 6.18
CA ASN A 19 -4.27 -12.96 5.62
C ASN A 19 -5.42 -11.95 5.85
N LEU A 20 -5.38 -11.20 6.96
CA LEU A 20 -6.48 -10.31 7.38
C LEU A 20 -6.16 -8.82 7.24
N ASN A 21 -4.88 -8.45 7.40
CA ASN A 21 -4.45 -7.05 7.39
C ASN A 21 -3.45 -6.83 6.26
N TYR A 22 -3.68 -5.80 5.46
CA TYR A 22 -2.76 -5.39 4.39
C TYR A 22 -2.35 -3.94 4.59
N ALA A 23 -1.05 -3.67 4.59
CA ALA A 23 -0.46 -2.35 4.66
C ALA A 23 0.19 -1.98 3.31
N PHE A 24 -0.06 -0.76 2.85
CA PHE A 24 0.61 -0.16 1.70
C PHE A 24 1.50 0.97 2.19
N ILE A 25 2.79 0.89 1.91
CA ILE A 25 3.73 1.97 2.18
C ILE A 25 3.93 2.75 0.88
N ILE A 26 3.50 4.00 0.87
CA ILE A 26 3.58 4.92 -0.26
C ILE A 26 4.70 5.94 0.01
N ASN A 27 5.60 6.10 -0.96
CA ASN A 27 6.67 7.11 -0.94
C ASN A 27 7.49 7.12 0.37
N ASN A 28 7.67 5.95 1.01
CA ASN A 28 8.34 5.76 2.30
C ASN A 28 7.72 6.41 3.55
N ASP A 29 6.77 7.35 3.41
CA ASP A 29 6.32 8.18 4.53
C ASP A 29 4.84 8.01 4.89
N THR A 30 4.06 7.35 4.04
CA THR A 30 2.63 7.11 4.29
C THR A 30 2.34 5.63 4.32
N ILE A 31 1.65 5.18 5.36
CA ILE A 31 1.21 3.81 5.56
C ILE A 31 -0.31 3.79 5.46
N LEU A 32 -0.86 3.07 4.49
CA LEU A 32 -2.30 2.75 4.46
C LEU A 32 -2.52 1.35 4.98
N GLU A 33 -3.22 1.22 6.09
CA GLU A 33 -3.63 -0.06 6.64
C GLU A 33 -5.07 -0.36 6.22
N LYS A 34 -5.25 -1.49 5.55
CA LYS A 34 -6.56 -2.09 5.34
C LYS A 34 -6.86 -3.01 6.51
N THR A 35 -7.87 -2.65 7.29
CA THR A 35 -8.36 -3.47 8.40
C THR A 35 -9.16 -4.67 7.90
N ALA A 36 -9.35 -5.66 8.78
CA ALA A 36 -10.15 -6.85 8.51
C ALA A 36 -11.59 -6.50 8.07
N ASP A 37 -12.14 -5.40 8.60
CA ASP A 37 -13.48 -4.90 8.26
C ASP A 37 -13.55 -4.17 6.90
N GLY A 38 -12.40 -4.03 6.23
CA GLY A 38 -12.31 -3.40 4.91
C GLY A 38 -12.15 -1.88 4.94
N ALA A 39 -12.07 -1.26 6.13
CA ALA A 39 -11.71 0.15 6.25
C ALA A 39 -10.24 0.38 5.90
N LEU A 40 -9.93 1.59 5.45
CA LEU A 40 -8.57 2.04 5.15
C LEU A 40 -8.20 3.15 6.13
N ASP A 41 -7.31 2.84 7.06
CA ASP A 41 -6.68 3.81 7.94
C ASP A 41 -5.38 4.30 7.33
N VAL A 42 -5.08 5.59 7.51
CA VAL A 42 -3.87 6.20 6.97
C VAL A 42 -3.02 6.71 8.12
N HIS A 43 -1.73 6.37 8.07
CA HIS A 43 -0.73 6.76 9.05
C HIS A 43 0.48 7.40 8.37
N ASP A 44 1.19 8.24 9.11
CA ASP A 44 2.53 8.70 8.73
C ASP A 44 3.62 7.67 9.14
N ALA A 45 4.88 7.96 8.82
CA ALA A 45 6.03 7.13 9.20
C ALA A 45 6.21 6.95 10.72
N HIS A 46 5.58 7.81 11.53
CA HIS A 46 5.59 7.75 12.99
C HIS A 46 4.32 7.09 13.57
N MET A 47 3.50 6.45 12.73
CA MET A 47 2.23 5.82 13.09
C MET A 47 1.12 6.77 13.56
N ASN A 48 1.25 8.08 13.32
CA ASN A 48 0.19 9.03 13.63
C ASN A 48 -0.92 8.97 12.57
N PRO A 49 -2.21 9.02 12.96
CA PRO A 49 -3.32 8.97 12.01
C PRO A 49 -3.40 10.25 11.16
N VAL A 50 -3.55 10.07 9.84
CA VAL A 50 -3.67 11.15 8.85
C VAL A 50 -5.10 11.19 8.30
N LYS A 51 -5.89 12.15 8.78
CA LYS A 51 -7.34 12.20 8.47
C LYS A 51 -7.69 12.74 7.07
N ASN A 52 -6.80 13.51 6.43
CA ASN A 52 -7.06 14.20 5.16
C ASN A 52 -6.14 13.72 4.03
N TYR A 53 -5.72 12.46 4.07
CA TYR A 53 -4.84 11.93 3.04
C TYR A 53 -5.58 11.77 1.70
N HIS A 54 -5.05 12.39 0.65
CA HIS A 54 -5.59 12.21 -0.69
C HIS A 54 -4.93 11.00 -1.37
N LEU A 55 -5.59 9.84 -1.29
CA LEU A 55 -5.11 8.62 -1.93
C LEU A 55 -5.20 8.75 -3.46
N PRO A 56 -4.09 8.57 -4.22
CA PRO A 56 -4.14 8.52 -5.67
C PRO A 56 -4.85 7.25 -6.16
N ALA A 57 -6.17 7.32 -6.28
CA ALA A 57 -7.05 6.18 -6.56
C ALA A 57 -6.65 5.34 -7.79
N LYS A 58 -6.19 5.99 -8.87
CA LYS A 58 -5.73 5.29 -10.08
C LYS A 58 -4.49 4.42 -9.83
N GLN A 59 -3.53 4.93 -9.05
CA GLN A 59 -2.31 4.19 -8.73
C GLN A 59 -2.61 3.07 -7.73
N PHE A 60 -3.49 3.33 -6.77
CA PHE A 60 -3.97 2.34 -5.82
C PHE A 60 -4.67 1.18 -6.53
N ASP A 61 -5.61 1.46 -7.44
CA ASP A 61 -6.31 0.42 -8.23
C ASP A 61 -5.34 -0.43 -9.05
N GLN A 62 -4.31 0.18 -9.67
CA GLN A 62 -3.26 -0.56 -10.36
C GLN A 62 -2.44 -1.47 -9.44
N ALA A 63 -2.11 -1.00 -8.23
CA ALA A 63 -1.40 -1.78 -7.24
C ALA A 63 -2.24 -2.97 -6.75
N ILE A 64 -3.52 -2.75 -6.45
CA ILE A 64 -4.48 -3.80 -6.07
C ILE A 64 -4.66 -4.83 -7.19
N LYS A 65 -4.87 -4.40 -8.44
CA LYS A 65 -4.97 -5.30 -9.59
C LYS A 65 -3.70 -6.14 -9.78
N GLN A 66 -2.53 -5.56 -9.54
CA GLN A 66 -1.27 -6.31 -9.57
C GLN A 66 -1.17 -7.36 -8.46
N LEU A 67 -1.66 -7.06 -7.26
CA LEU A 67 -1.69 -8.01 -6.14
C LEU A 67 -2.68 -9.14 -6.41
N ASN A 68 -3.86 -8.81 -6.90
CA ASN A 68 -4.94 -9.75 -7.19
C ASN A 68 -4.65 -10.63 -8.42
N ARG A 69 -3.59 -10.35 -9.19
CA ARG A 69 -3.22 -11.17 -10.36
C ARG A 69 -2.99 -12.65 -10.03
N PHE A 70 -2.62 -12.96 -8.78
CA PHE A 70 -2.37 -14.34 -8.34
C PHE A 70 -3.58 -14.98 -7.64
N PHE A 71 -4.60 -14.19 -7.31
CA PHE A 71 -5.87 -14.72 -6.84
C PHE A 71 -6.62 -15.32 -8.03
N LYS A 72 -6.97 -16.60 -7.92
CA LYS A 72 -7.81 -17.32 -8.89
C LYS A 72 -9.26 -17.35 -8.39
#